data_AF-A0A9D2HPG0-F1
#
_entry.id   AF-A0A9D2HPG0-F1
#
_cell.length_a   1.000
_cell.length_b   1.000
_cell.length_c   1.000
_cell.angle_alpha   90.00
_cell.angle_beta   90.00
_cell.angle_gamma   90.00
#
_symmetry.space_group_name_H-M   'P 1'
#
loop_
_entity.id
_entity.type
_entity.pdbx_description
1 polymer ?
#
loop_
_entity_poly.entity_id
_entity_poly.type
_entity_poly.pdbx_seq_one_letter_code
_entity_poly.pdbx_strand_id
1 'polypeptide(L)'
;MKDFITFLLLFLTCSANFHLTAQTNYYPDTKTFYENGYTYQCDVNEASMVYLYNADYTYCKTEQIDLTTGKRYEFVPGKPPIAREPYTKPKCFAIVNKAFPPEIKARINGRELSIVLYIESATGKIADVVFNFTTQEIADIYTQVPVSVYREIEVELKKNVQFTPSDVGKNLNYIFMFWEQDPNVTIKDTIDTPPELEIVPDDDEYRREDPPFIKPTSKDEEQE
;
A
#
# COMPACT_ATOMS: atom_id res chain seq x y z
N MET A 1 31.58 -47.88 27.07
CA MET A 1 30.67 -47.24 28.06
C MET A 1 31.01 -45.77 28.27
N LYS A 2 32.30 -45.43 28.49
CA LYS A 2 32.80 -44.05 28.61
C LYS A 2 32.58 -43.22 27.32
N ASP A 3 32.79 -43.81 26.15
CA ASP A 3 32.60 -43.12 24.86
C ASP A 3 31.11 -42.88 24.52
N PHE A 4 30.22 -43.76 25.01
CA PHE A 4 28.77 -43.64 24.83
C PHE A 4 28.17 -42.54 25.71
N ILE A 5 28.69 -42.39 26.94
CA ILE A 5 28.30 -41.30 27.86
C ILE A 5 28.78 -39.94 27.33
N THR A 6 29.96 -39.91 26.68
CA THR A 6 30.53 -38.68 26.11
C THR A 6 29.72 -38.20 24.90
N PHE A 7 29.22 -39.12 24.05
CA PHE A 7 28.37 -38.79 22.91
C PHE A 7 26.98 -38.29 23.33
N LEU A 8 26.41 -38.85 24.41
CA LEU A 8 25.12 -38.43 24.97
C LEU A 8 25.17 -37.03 25.60
N LEU A 9 26.29 -36.69 26.26
CA LEU A 9 26.51 -35.36 26.83
C LEU A 9 26.68 -34.27 25.75
N LEU A 10 27.33 -34.59 24.63
CA LEU A 10 27.50 -33.66 23.49
C LEU A 10 26.16 -33.32 22.80
N PHE A 11 25.26 -34.31 22.69
CA PHE A 11 23.90 -34.11 22.18
C PHE A 11 23.01 -33.29 23.14
N LEU A 12 23.16 -33.46 24.46
CA LEU A 12 22.41 -32.68 25.46
C LEU A 12 22.86 -31.22 25.56
N THR A 13 24.11 -30.90 25.24
CA THR A 13 24.59 -29.51 25.21
C THR A 13 24.23 -28.77 23.92
N CYS A 14 23.83 -29.49 22.87
CA CYS A 14 23.48 -28.90 21.57
C CYS A 14 22.02 -28.42 21.50
N SER A 15 21.15 -28.87 22.42
CA SER A 15 19.73 -28.49 22.47
C SER A 15 19.43 -27.24 23.31
N ALA A 16 20.44 -26.61 23.94
CA ALA A 16 20.24 -25.52 24.90
C ALA A 16 20.26 -24.09 24.31
N ASN A 17 20.36 -23.92 22.99
CA ASN A 17 20.45 -22.58 22.36
C ASN A 17 19.38 -22.29 21.29
N PHE A 18 18.25 -23.01 21.29
CA PHE A 18 17.06 -22.52 20.59
C PHE A 18 16.31 -21.56 21.51
N HIS A 19 16.80 -20.33 21.62
CA HIS A 19 15.94 -19.23 22.04
C HIS A 19 14.91 -19.01 20.92
N LEU A 20 13.79 -19.72 20.99
CA LEU A 20 12.56 -19.29 20.31
C LEU A 20 12.13 -17.99 20.99
N THR A 21 12.74 -16.86 20.62
CA THR A 21 12.16 -15.56 20.96
C THR A 21 10.86 -15.46 20.17
N ALA A 22 9.73 -15.54 20.86
CA ALA A 22 8.44 -15.21 20.27
C ALA A 22 8.56 -13.83 19.61
N GLN A 23 8.23 -13.73 18.33
CA GLN A 23 8.27 -12.46 17.62
C GLN A 23 7.27 -11.52 18.28
N THR A 24 7.71 -10.33 18.67
CA THR A 24 6.85 -9.36 19.35
C THR A 24 5.84 -8.81 18.35
N ASN A 25 4.55 -9.04 18.61
CA ASN A 25 3.46 -8.36 17.90
C ASN A 25 3.16 -7.04 18.65
N TYR A 26 3.47 -5.91 18.03
CA TYR A 26 3.20 -4.60 18.59
C TYR A 26 1.75 -4.15 18.40
N TYR A 27 0.94 -4.80 17.56
CA TYR A 27 -0.41 -4.38 17.18
C TYR A 27 -1.43 -5.53 17.27
N PRO A 28 -1.51 -6.26 18.41
CA PRO A 28 -2.42 -7.41 18.52
C PRO A 28 -3.89 -7.01 18.49
N ASP A 29 -4.20 -5.82 19.03
CA ASP A 29 -5.55 -5.29 19.21
C ASP A 29 -5.54 -3.76 19.10
N THR A 30 -6.73 -3.15 19.08
CA THR A 30 -6.89 -1.69 19.14
C THR A 30 -6.23 -1.10 20.38
N LYS A 31 -5.33 -0.14 20.20
CA LYS A 31 -4.67 0.57 21.30
C LYS A 31 -4.06 1.90 20.89
N THR A 32 -3.71 2.69 21.90
CA THR A 32 -3.00 3.97 21.73
C THR A 32 -1.57 3.85 22.23
N PHE A 33 -0.62 4.35 21.44
CA PHE A 33 0.79 4.49 21.82
C PHE A 33 1.05 5.91 22.29
N TYR A 34 1.50 6.06 23.54
CA TYR A 34 1.90 7.34 24.12
C TYR A 34 3.43 7.40 24.16
N GLU A 35 4.00 8.10 23.18
CA GLU A 35 5.45 8.25 23.03
C GLU A 35 5.86 9.69 23.39
N ASN A 36 7.15 9.91 23.60
CA ASN A 36 7.64 11.24 23.92
C ASN A 36 7.52 12.18 22.69
N GLY A 37 6.50 13.03 22.68
CA GLY A 37 6.28 14.04 21.64
C GLY A 37 5.38 13.62 20.48
N TYR A 38 4.75 12.45 20.53
CA TYR A 38 3.69 12.06 19.60
C TYR A 38 2.77 10.98 20.20
N THR A 39 1.56 10.89 19.66
CA THR A 39 0.59 9.85 20.04
C THR A 39 0.10 9.17 18.77
N TYR A 40 0.11 7.84 18.76
CA TYR A 40 -0.35 7.06 17.63
C TYR A 40 -1.54 6.20 18.04
N GLN A 41 -2.54 6.14 17.18
CA GLN A 41 -3.68 5.26 17.34
C GLN A 41 -3.54 4.08 16.39
N CYS A 42 -3.75 2.88 16.94
CA CYS A 42 -3.85 1.63 16.22
C CYS A 42 -5.28 1.14 16.37
N ASP A 43 -6.06 1.16 15.30
CA ASP A 43 -7.40 0.57 15.27
C ASP A 43 -7.33 -0.77 14.53
N VAL A 44 -7.79 -1.84 15.17
CA VAL A 44 -7.88 -3.18 14.58
C VAL A 44 -9.35 -3.54 14.40
N ASN A 45 -9.76 -3.86 13.17
CA ASN A 45 -11.13 -4.23 12.87
C ASN A 45 -11.39 -5.74 13.04
N GLU A 46 -12.65 -6.17 12.89
CA GLU A 46 -13.04 -7.58 13.01
C GLU A 46 -12.35 -8.50 11.98
N ALA A 47 -11.99 -7.94 10.83
CA ALA A 47 -11.17 -8.61 9.82
C ALA A 47 -9.67 -8.51 10.11
N SER A 48 -9.27 -8.15 11.33
CA SER A 48 -7.86 -8.11 11.76
C SER A 48 -7.00 -7.19 10.88
N MET A 49 -7.62 -6.18 10.26
CA MET A 49 -6.92 -5.12 9.55
C MET A 49 -6.55 -4.03 10.56
N VAL A 50 -5.27 -3.67 10.56
CA VAL A 50 -4.71 -2.57 11.35
C VAL A 50 -4.79 -1.29 10.54
N TYR A 51 -5.24 -0.22 11.19
CA TYR A 51 -5.13 1.15 10.73
C TYR A 51 -4.26 1.88 11.75
N LEU A 52 -3.02 2.18 11.37
CA LEU A 52 -2.04 2.84 12.23
C LEU A 52 -1.81 4.27 11.76
N TYR A 53 -2.09 5.25 12.62
CA TYR A 53 -2.03 6.66 12.26
C TYR A 53 -1.71 7.53 13.47
N ASN A 54 -1.18 8.73 13.21
CA ASN A 54 -0.96 9.74 14.24
C ASN A 54 -2.31 10.23 14.77
N ALA A 55 -2.48 10.28 16.09
CA ALA A 55 -3.73 10.70 16.73
C ALA A 55 -4.02 12.20 16.52
N ASP A 56 -3.00 13.00 16.19
CA ASP A 56 -3.11 14.39 15.74
C ASP A 56 -3.32 14.45 14.21
N TYR A 57 -4.42 13.84 13.74
CA TYR A 57 -4.79 13.81 12.32
C TYR A 57 -5.76 14.95 11.96
N THR A 58 -5.79 15.32 10.68
CA THR A 58 -6.61 16.42 10.16
C THR A 58 -7.83 15.94 9.37
N TYR A 59 -7.64 14.99 8.46
CA TYR A 59 -8.64 14.48 7.51
C TYR A 59 -8.90 12.98 7.65
N CYS A 60 -8.00 12.23 8.29
CA CYS A 60 -8.25 10.84 8.62
C CYS A 60 -9.65 10.70 9.25
N LYS A 61 -10.41 9.68 8.86
CA LYS A 61 -11.82 9.44 9.26
C LYS A 61 -12.88 10.41 8.72
N THR A 62 -12.51 11.38 7.90
CA THR A 62 -13.49 12.21 7.17
C THR A 62 -13.74 11.65 5.77
N GLU A 63 -14.93 11.90 5.22
CA GLU A 63 -15.21 11.56 3.83
C GLU A 63 -14.55 12.56 2.87
N GLN A 64 -14.12 12.07 1.71
CA GLN A 64 -13.64 12.94 0.64
C GLN A 64 -14.84 13.56 -0.08
N ILE A 65 -14.91 14.88 -0.09
CA ILE A 65 -16.04 15.66 -0.61
C ILE A 65 -15.55 16.56 -1.74
N ASP A 66 -16.32 16.60 -2.83
CA ASP A 66 -16.20 17.63 -3.85
C ASP A 66 -16.87 18.91 -3.35
N LEU A 67 -16.08 19.95 -3.12
CA LEU A 67 -16.53 21.23 -2.56
C LEU A 67 -17.43 22.02 -3.51
N THR A 68 -17.40 21.73 -4.82
CA THR A 68 -18.27 22.39 -5.80
C THR A 68 -19.69 21.85 -5.75
N THR A 69 -19.85 20.56 -5.43
CA THR A 69 -21.16 19.89 -5.40
C THR A 69 -21.66 19.62 -3.97
N GLY A 70 -20.77 19.65 -2.98
CA GLY A 70 -21.05 19.26 -1.60
C GLY A 70 -21.27 17.76 -1.41
N LYS A 71 -20.96 16.92 -2.41
CA LYS A 71 -21.20 15.47 -2.40
C LYS A 71 -19.88 14.71 -2.23
N ARG A 72 -20.00 13.45 -1.83
CA ARG A 72 -18.87 12.51 -1.84
C ARG A 72 -18.21 12.52 -3.22
N TYR A 73 -16.89 12.65 -3.22
CA TYR A 73 -16.12 12.59 -4.45
C TYR A 73 -16.12 11.17 -5.02
N GLU A 74 -16.32 11.08 -6.32
CA GLU A 74 -16.17 9.84 -7.09
C GLU A 74 -15.01 10.01 -8.07
N PHE A 75 -14.12 9.02 -8.12
CA PHE A 75 -12.97 9.08 -9.01
C PHE A 75 -13.43 9.10 -10.47
N VAL A 76 -12.88 10.05 -11.24
CA VAL A 76 -13.15 10.18 -12.67
C VAL A 76 -11.91 9.75 -13.47
N PRO A 77 -11.96 8.65 -14.23
CA PRO A 77 -10.86 8.22 -15.09
C PRO A 77 -10.39 9.34 -16.02
N GLY A 78 -9.06 9.48 -16.16
CA GLY A 78 -8.45 10.54 -16.98
C GLY A 78 -8.41 11.93 -16.34
N LYS A 79 -8.99 12.11 -15.14
CA LYS A 79 -8.94 13.37 -14.38
C LYS A 79 -8.45 13.15 -12.95
N PRO A 80 -7.18 12.73 -12.76
CA PRO A 80 -6.66 12.40 -11.44
C PRO A 80 -6.63 13.66 -10.53
N PRO A 81 -6.89 13.53 -9.22
CA PRO A 81 -6.76 14.63 -8.26
C PRO A 81 -5.34 15.18 -8.11
N ILE A 82 -4.32 14.37 -8.37
CA ILE A 82 -2.90 14.77 -8.37
C ILE A 82 -2.41 14.88 -9.82
N ALA A 83 -1.66 15.93 -10.12
CA ALA A 83 -1.00 16.08 -11.42
C ALA A 83 0.08 15.00 -11.62
N ARG A 84 0.29 14.56 -12.87
CA ARG A 84 1.30 13.54 -13.15
C ARG A 84 2.70 14.13 -12.96
N GLU A 85 3.44 13.57 -12.00
CA GLU A 85 4.81 13.96 -11.67
C GLU A 85 5.69 12.70 -11.53
N PRO A 86 6.77 12.55 -12.32
CA PRO A 86 7.56 11.31 -12.32
C PRO A 86 8.40 11.12 -11.06
N TYR A 87 8.73 12.20 -10.35
CA TYR A 87 9.71 12.19 -9.25
C TYR A 87 9.12 11.87 -7.88
N THR A 88 7.81 12.05 -7.69
CA THR A 88 7.21 11.95 -6.34
C THR A 88 7.10 10.49 -5.89
N LYS A 89 6.80 9.57 -6.80
CA LYS A 89 6.69 8.13 -6.50
C LYS A 89 8.04 7.52 -6.07
N PRO A 90 9.15 7.65 -6.84
CA PRO A 90 10.46 7.19 -6.39
C PRO A 90 10.88 7.76 -5.03
N LYS A 91 10.61 9.04 -4.79
CA LYS A 91 10.94 9.71 -3.52
C LYS A 91 10.17 9.13 -2.33
N CYS A 92 8.85 8.91 -2.48
CA CYS A 92 8.05 8.24 -1.45
C CYS A 92 8.60 6.84 -1.13
N PHE A 93 8.90 6.04 -2.16
CA PHE A 93 9.45 4.69 -2.00
C PHE A 93 10.80 4.74 -1.26
N ALA A 94 11.70 5.63 -1.66
CA ALA A 94 13.01 5.76 -1.03
C ALA A 94 12.92 6.12 0.47
N ILE A 95 11.99 6.99 0.86
CA ILE A 95 11.76 7.36 2.26
C ILE A 95 11.34 6.13 3.08
N VAL A 96 10.38 5.35 2.58
CA VAL A 96 9.93 4.17 3.32
C VAL A 96 10.99 3.09 3.37
N ASN A 97 11.61 2.78 2.23
CA ASN A 97 12.65 1.74 2.13
C ASN A 97 13.82 1.97 3.10
N LYS A 98 14.12 3.24 3.39
CA LYS A 98 15.20 3.67 4.29
C LYS A 98 14.85 3.49 5.76
N ALA A 99 13.60 3.71 6.15
CA ALA A 99 13.17 3.64 7.55
C ALA A 99 13.11 2.18 8.08
N PHE A 100 12.93 1.21 7.18
CA PHE A 100 12.82 -0.20 7.57
C PHE A 100 14.19 -0.80 7.92
N PRO A 101 14.31 -1.46 9.09
CA PRO A 101 15.60 -1.97 9.54
C PRO A 101 15.98 -3.28 8.80
N PRO A 102 17.28 -3.57 8.63
CA PRO A 102 17.74 -4.69 7.79
C PRO A 102 17.18 -6.06 8.19
N GLU A 103 17.03 -6.33 9.48
CA GLU A 103 16.51 -7.58 10.02
C GLU A 103 15.03 -7.82 9.66
N ILE A 104 14.25 -6.74 9.58
CA ILE A 104 12.86 -6.80 9.11
C ILE A 104 12.86 -7.00 7.60
N LYS A 105 13.65 -6.20 6.86
CA LYS A 105 13.76 -6.26 5.39
C LYS A 105 14.09 -7.66 4.87
N ALA A 106 15.00 -8.37 5.55
CA ALA A 106 15.38 -9.74 5.21
C ALA A 106 14.22 -10.76 5.27
N ARG A 107 13.11 -10.41 5.93
CA ARG A 107 11.97 -11.29 6.22
C ARG A 107 10.67 -10.85 5.56
N ILE A 108 10.65 -9.70 4.88
CA ILE A 108 9.45 -9.16 4.22
C ILE A 108 8.92 -10.11 3.14
N ASN A 109 9.82 -10.72 2.36
CA ASN A 109 9.51 -11.78 1.39
C ASN A 109 8.38 -11.39 0.41
N GLY A 110 8.44 -10.19 -0.18
CA GLY A 110 7.44 -9.72 -1.13
C GLY A 110 6.15 -9.19 -0.51
N ARG A 111 6.00 -9.23 0.82
CA ARG A 111 4.84 -8.63 1.49
C ARG A 111 4.87 -7.12 1.34
N GLU A 112 3.71 -6.53 1.09
CA GLU A 112 3.60 -5.09 0.84
C GLU A 112 2.95 -4.38 2.02
N LEU A 113 3.46 -3.19 2.34
CA LEU A 113 2.85 -2.26 3.27
C LEU A 113 1.93 -1.32 2.48
N SER A 114 0.67 -1.23 2.89
CA SER A 114 -0.27 -0.25 2.33
C SER A 114 -0.11 1.08 3.06
N ILE A 115 0.07 2.16 2.30
CA ILE A 115 0.28 3.52 2.81
C ILE A 115 -0.74 4.43 2.16
N VAL A 116 -1.44 5.18 2.99
CA VAL A 116 -2.47 6.14 2.59
C VAL A 116 -2.03 7.53 3.02
N LEU A 117 -2.13 8.49 2.10
CA LEU A 117 -1.90 9.90 2.36
C LEU A 117 -3.19 10.69 2.21
N TYR A 118 -3.36 11.64 3.12
CA TYR A 118 -4.34 12.70 3.02
C TYR A 118 -3.57 13.98 2.73
N ILE A 119 -3.80 14.52 1.54
CA ILE A 119 -3.02 15.65 0.99
C ILE A 119 -3.91 16.89 0.97
N GLU A 120 -3.39 18.01 1.44
CA GLU A 120 -4.09 19.29 1.39
C GLU A 120 -4.33 19.71 -0.07
N SER A 121 -5.59 19.85 -0.46
CA SER A 121 -5.97 20.21 -1.83
C SER A 121 -5.41 21.57 -2.29
N ALA A 122 -5.18 22.49 -1.35
CA ALA A 122 -4.69 23.83 -1.67
C ALA A 122 -3.17 23.88 -1.89
N THR A 123 -2.41 23.09 -1.13
CA THR A 123 -0.94 23.21 -1.07
C THR A 123 -0.22 21.99 -1.63
N GLY A 124 -0.89 20.84 -1.68
CA GLY A 124 -0.27 19.56 -2.00
C GLY A 124 0.61 18.99 -0.90
N LYS A 125 0.64 19.59 0.29
CA LYS A 125 1.34 19.05 1.46
C LYS A 125 0.59 17.86 2.04
N ILE A 126 1.33 16.91 2.57
CA ILE A 126 0.75 15.75 3.25
C ILE A 126 0.29 16.20 4.65
N ALA A 127 -1.01 16.09 4.92
CA ALA A 127 -1.61 16.36 6.21
C ALA A 127 -1.55 15.12 7.11
N ASP A 128 -2.00 13.96 6.61
CA ASP A 128 -2.00 12.70 7.37
C ASP A 128 -1.36 11.56 6.59
N VAL A 129 -0.81 10.60 7.34
CA VAL A 129 -0.29 9.33 6.84
C VAL A 129 -0.91 8.21 7.65
N VAL A 130 -1.45 7.20 6.97
CA VAL A 130 -2.02 6.00 7.58
C VAL A 130 -1.34 4.77 6.98
N PHE A 131 -1.01 3.81 7.83
CA PHE A 131 -0.45 2.53 7.43
C PHE A 131 -1.48 1.42 7.67
N ASN A 132 -1.72 0.61 6.64
CA ASN A 132 -2.61 -0.53 6.72
C ASN A 132 -1.84 -1.83 6.49
N PHE A 133 -2.09 -2.81 7.35
CA PHE A 133 -1.53 -4.15 7.30
C PHE A 133 -2.41 -5.10 8.14
N THR A 134 -2.17 -6.40 8.08
CA THR A 134 -3.04 -7.39 8.73
C THR A 134 -2.42 -7.98 9.99
N THR A 135 -3.23 -8.54 10.89
CA THR A 135 -2.77 -9.36 12.02
C THR A 135 -3.08 -10.85 11.84
N GLN A 136 -3.82 -11.24 10.78
CA GLN A 136 -4.30 -12.62 10.57
C GLN A 136 -3.19 -13.61 10.23
N GLU A 137 -2.15 -13.17 9.52
CA GLU A 137 -0.93 -13.96 9.45
C GLU A 137 -0.23 -13.80 10.80
N ILE A 138 -0.18 -14.88 11.58
CA ILE A 138 0.80 -15.01 12.65
C ILE A 138 2.15 -14.67 12.01
N ALA A 139 2.64 -13.46 12.29
CA ALA A 139 3.80 -12.80 11.67
C ALA A 139 3.61 -12.09 10.31
N ASP A 140 2.53 -11.33 10.09
CA ASP A 140 2.66 -10.16 9.20
C ASP A 140 3.84 -9.35 9.72
N ILE A 141 4.88 -9.24 8.90
CA ILE A 141 6.18 -8.69 9.28
C ILE A 141 6.05 -7.26 9.81
N TYR A 142 5.04 -6.53 9.34
CA TYR A 142 4.72 -5.17 9.74
C TYR A 142 4.24 -5.10 11.20
N THR A 143 3.62 -6.17 11.72
CA THR A 143 3.23 -6.20 13.14
C THR A 143 4.42 -6.20 14.11
N GLN A 144 5.62 -6.50 13.61
CA GLN A 144 6.87 -6.57 14.39
C GLN A 144 7.69 -5.29 14.31
N VAL A 145 7.19 -4.29 13.59
CA VAL A 145 7.87 -3.01 13.40
C VAL A 145 7.44 -2.06 14.52
N PRO A 146 8.36 -1.50 15.32
CA PRO A 146 8.01 -0.52 16.34
C PRO A 146 7.34 0.73 15.75
N VAL A 147 6.43 1.36 16.51
CA VAL A 147 5.69 2.55 16.07
C VAL A 147 6.60 3.71 15.64
N SER A 148 7.81 3.79 16.19
CA SER A 148 8.81 4.80 15.84
C SER A 148 9.26 4.76 14.38
N VAL A 149 9.26 3.59 13.74
CA VAL A 149 9.60 3.47 12.31
C VAL A 149 8.50 4.09 11.45
N TYR A 150 7.23 3.82 11.77
CA TYR A 150 6.10 4.45 11.10
C TYR A 150 6.07 5.97 11.31
N ARG A 151 6.47 6.43 12.51
CA ARG A 151 6.64 7.86 12.80
C ARG A 151 7.77 8.49 11.98
N GLU A 152 8.90 7.82 11.81
CA GLU A 152 9.99 8.30 10.96
C GLU A 152 9.52 8.48 9.51
N ILE A 153 8.78 7.51 8.98
CA ILE A 153 8.19 7.57 7.64
C ILE A 153 7.22 8.76 7.52
N GLU A 154 6.28 8.91 8.46
CA GLU A 154 5.33 10.04 8.46
C GLU A 154 6.07 11.38 8.42
N VAL A 155 7.04 11.58 9.32
CA VAL A 155 7.79 12.83 9.45
C VAL A 155 8.58 13.13 8.18
N GLU A 156 9.29 12.15 7.63
CA GLU A 156 10.11 12.36 6.44
C GLU A 156 9.25 12.55 5.18
N LEU A 157 8.09 11.88 5.07
CA LEU A 157 7.12 12.14 3.99
C LEU A 157 6.60 13.57 4.09
N LYS A 158 6.05 13.98 5.24
CA LYS A 158 5.46 15.33 5.43
C LYS A 158 6.48 16.45 5.23
N LYS A 159 7.75 16.20 5.56
CA LYS A 159 8.83 17.18 5.42
C LYS A 159 9.36 17.28 3.99
N ASN A 160 9.53 16.16 3.30
CA ASN A 160 10.30 16.12 2.05
C ASN A 160 9.42 15.94 0.81
N VAL A 161 8.14 15.58 0.95
CA VAL A 161 7.25 15.31 -0.17
C VAL A 161 6.13 16.35 -0.20
N GLN A 162 5.94 16.93 -1.37
CA GLN A 162 4.82 17.79 -1.70
C GLN A 162 4.36 17.42 -3.11
N PHE A 163 3.06 17.25 -3.28
CA PHE A 163 2.45 16.94 -4.57
C PHE A 163 1.96 18.21 -5.25
N THR A 164 1.71 18.13 -6.55
CA THR A 164 0.97 19.18 -7.27
C THR A 164 -0.51 18.77 -7.44
N PRO A 165 -1.47 19.40 -6.73
CA PRO A 165 -2.89 19.21 -6.98
C PRO A 165 -3.29 19.57 -8.41
N SER A 166 -4.10 18.74 -9.05
CA SER A 166 -4.74 19.06 -10.33
C SER A 166 -5.92 20.02 -10.12
N ASP A 167 -6.56 20.47 -11.20
CA ASP A 167 -7.77 21.29 -11.10
C ASP A 167 -8.93 20.54 -10.43
N VAL A 168 -9.00 19.21 -10.60
CA VAL A 168 -9.95 18.38 -9.85
C VAL A 168 -9.56 18.33 -8.37
N GLY A 169 -8.28 18.08 -8.08
CA GLY A 169 -7.79 17.98 -6.70
C GLY A 169 -8.05 19.24 -5.88
N LYS A 170 -7.85 20.43 -6.45
CA LYS A 170 -8.09 21.72 -5.80
C LYS A 170 -9.55 21.94 -5.36
N ASN A 171 -10.49 21.23 -5.97
CA ASN A 171 -11.92 21.31 -5.66
C ASN A 171 -12.35 20.31 -4.57
N LEU A 172 -11.45 19.49 -4.02
CA LEU A 172 -11.75 18.53 -2.97
C LEU A 172 -11.43 19.10 -1.59
N ASN A 173 -12.09 18.63 -0.54
CA ASN A 173 -11.72 18.98 0.85
C ASN A 173 -10.31 18.50 1.23
N TYR A 174 -9.89 17.35 0.68
CA TYR A 174 -8.52 16.84 0.67
C TYR A 174 -8.34 15.90 -0.52
N ILE A 175 -7.11 15.55 -0.84
CA ILE A 175 -6.78 14.56 -1.87
C ILE A 175 -6.33 13.26 -1.21
N PHE A 176 -7.08 12.18 -1.47
CA PHE A 176 -6.73 10.83 -1.10
C PHE A 176 -5.73 10.23 -2.11
N MET A 177 -4.63 9.67 -1.63
CA MET A 177 -3.71 8.86 -2.43
C MET A 177 -3.24 7.66 -1.63
N PHE A 178 -3.10 6.49 -2.26
CA PHE A 178 -2.51 5.33 -1.61
C PHE A 178 -1.59 4.57 -2.56
N TRP A 179 -0.70 3.79 -1.98
CA TRP A 179 0.08 2.77 -2.70
C TRP A 179 0.43 1.62 -1.75
N GLU A 180 0.85 0.52 -2.36
CA GLU A 180 1.42 -0.63 -1.67
C GLU A 180 2.87 -0.78 -2.12
N GLN A 181 3.75 -1.22 -1.20
CA GLN A 181 5.14 -1.51 -1.54
C GLN A 181 5.77 -2.52 -0.60
N ASP A 182 6.64 -3.37 -1.13
CA ASP A 182 7.68 -4.04 -0.36
C ASP A 182 8.84 -3.04 -0.11
N PRO A 183 9.22 -2.74 1.14
CA PRO A 183 10.35 -1.88 1.49
C PRO A 183 11.73 -2.30 0.92
N ASN A 184 11.84 -3.47 0.28
CA ASN A 184 13.01 -3.90 -0.49
C ASN A 184 13.01 -3.43 -1.94
N VAL A 185 11.85 -3.03 -2.49
CA VAL A 185 11.70 -2.64 -3.88
C VAL A 185 12.06 -1.17 -4.06
N THR A 186 13.09 -0.90 -4.86
CA THR A 186 13.46 0.47 -5.23
C THR A 186 12.92 0.80 -6.61
N ILE A 187 12.13 1.86 -6.69
CA ILE A 187 11.71 2.46 -7.96
C ILE A 187 12.79 3.47 -8.36
N LYS A 188 13.38 3.29 -9.54
CA LYS A 188 14.33 4.26 -10.09
C LYS A 188 13.57 5.49 -10.57
N ASP A 189 14.23 6.65 -10.52
CA ASP A 189 13.77 7.85 -11.22
C ASP A 189 13.78 7.55 -12.72
N THR A 190 12.69 6.98 -13.25
CA THR A 190 12.49 6.99 -14.69
C THR A 190 12.08 8.40 -15.07
N ILE A 191 12.94 9.08 -15.82
CA ILE A 191 12.49 10.13 -16.72
C ILE A 191 11.62 9.40 -17.74
N ASP A 192 10.37 9.16 -17.39
CA ASP A 192 9.36 8.65 -18.31
C ASP A 192 9.15 9.76 -19.34
N THR A 193 9.95 9.74 -20.42
CA THR A 193 9.40 10.06 -21.73
C THR A 193 8.13 9.22 -21.83
N PRO A 194 6.96 9.82 -22.11
CA PRO A 194 5.75 9.04 -22.35
C PRO A 194 6.11 7.93 -23.33
N PRO A 195 5.58 6.69 -23.19
CA PRO A 195 5.69 5.75 -24.28
C PRO A 195 5.18 6.51 -25.51
N GLU A 196 6.07 6.73 -26.47
CA GLU A 196 5.66 7.11 -27.81
C GLU A 196 4.63 6.04 -28.15
N LEU A 197 3.37 6.45 -28.27
CA LEU A 197 2.36 5.60 -28.87
C LEU A 197 2.96 5.29 -30.23
N GLU A 198 3.60 4.13 -30.37
CA GLU A 198 3.86 3.56 -31.68
C GLU A 198 2.48 3.53 -32.32
N ILE A 199 2.26 4.48 -33.22
CA ILE A 199 1.18 4.41 -34.18
C ILE A 199 1.55 3.16 -34.97
N VAL A 200 1.06 2.02 -34.51
CA VAL A 200 0.99 0.81 -35.31
C VAL A 200 0.27 1.29 -36.57
N PRO A 201 0.91 1.23 -37.75
CA PRO A 201 0.22 1.51 -38.99
C PRO A 201 -1.06 0.68 -38.99
N ASP A 202 -2.16 1.28 -39.42
CA ASP A 202 -3.42 0.59 -39.63
C ASP A 202 -3.20 -0.41 -40.77
N ASP A 203 -2.60 -1.55 -40.45
CA ASP A 203 -2.51 -2.70 -41.33
C ASP A 203 -3.94 -3.26 -41.35
N ASP A 204 -4.67 -2.91 -42.40
CA ASP A 204 -6.02 -3.34 -42.79
C ASP A 204 -6.20 -4.88 -42.92
N GLU A 205 -5.39 -5.69 -42.23
CA GLU A 205 -5.35 -7.16 -42.34
C GLU A 205 -5.99 -7.89 -41.16
N TYR A 206 -7.04 -7.31 -40.56
CA TYR A 206 -8.00 -8.07 -39.75
C TYR A 206 -9.44 -7.66 -40.04
N ARG A 207 -9.83 -7.76 -41.32
CA ARG A 207 -11.23 -8.03 -41.67
C ARG A 207 -11.61 -9.37 -41.03
N ARG A 208 -12.28 -9.31 -39.88
CA ARG A 208 -13.06 -10.44 -39.38
C ARG A 208 -14.10 -10.76 -40.45
N GLU A 209 -13.91 -11.87 -41.16
CA GLU A 209 -15.01 -12.54 -41.86
C GLU A 209 -16.08 -12.82 -40.79
N ASP A 210 -17.22 -12.13 -40.89
CA ASP A 210 -18.38 -12.45 -40.07
C ASP A 210 -18.75 -13.92 -40.34
N PRO A 211 -18.89 -14.77 -39.30
CA PRO A 211 -19.38 -16.12 -39.52
C PRO A 211 -20.76 -16.06 -40.15
N PRO A 212 -21.08 -16.91 -41.14
CA PRO A 212 -22.34 -16.83 -41.85
C PRO A 212 -23.51 -16.96 -40.88
N PHE A 213 -24.40 -15.97 -40.95
CA PHE A 213 -25.66 -15.90 -40.22
C PHE A 213 -26.52 -17.13 -40.58
N ILE A 214 -26.57 -18.11 -39.68
CA ILE A 214 -27.52 -19.22 -39.80
C ILE A 214 -28.90 -18.68 -39.43
N LYS A 215 -29.73 -18.43 -40.45
CA LYS A 215 -31.16 -18.12 -40.26
C LYS A 215 -31.84 -19.27 -39.52
N PRO A 216 -32.69 -19.01 -38.51
CA PRO A 216 -33.61 -20.02 -38.00
C PRO A 216 -34.61 -20.34 -39.11
N THR A 217 -34.66 -21.60 -39.55
CA THR A 217 -35.72 -22.09 -40.41
C THR A 217 -36.98 -22.23 -39.58
N SER A 218 -37.91 -21.30 -39.77
CA SER A 218 -39.33 -21.49 -39.46
C SER A 218 -39.84 -22.70 -40.26
N LYS A 219 -40.27 -23.75 -39.57
CA LYS A 219 -41.19 -24.74 -40.12
C LYS A 219 -42.48 -24.62 -39.33
N ASP A 220 -43.38 -23.79 -39.83
CA ASP A 220 -44.80 -23.94 -39.55
C ASP A 220 -45.39 -24.79 -40.69
N GLU A 221 -46.01 -25.89 -40.27
CA GLU A 221 -47.26 -26.49 -40.75
C GLU A 221 -47.52 -26.63 -42.27
N GLU A 222 -47.74 -27.88 -42.72
CA GLU A 222 -49.02 -28.31 -43.33
C GLU A 222 -49.03 -29.82 -43.69
N GLN A 223 -50.05 -30.51 -43.16
CA GLN A 223 -50.97 -31.47 -43.82
C GLN A 223 -50.42 -32.65 -44.65
N GLU A 224 -50.61 -33.89 -44.13
CA GLU A 224 -51.61 -34.87 -44.61
C GLU A 224 -51.92 -35.92 -43.52
#